data_AF-A0AA88IHA4-F1
#
_entry.id   AF-A0AA88IHA4-F1
#
_cell.length_a   1.000
_cell.length_b   1.000
_cell.length_c   1.000
_cell.angle_alpha   90.00
_cell.angle_beta   90.00
_cell.angle_gamma   90.00
#
_symmetry.space_group_name_H-M   'P 1'
#
loop_
_entity.id
_entity.type
_entity.pdbx_description
1 polymer ?
#
loop_
_entity_poly.entity_id
_entity_poly.type
_entity_poly.pdbx_seq_one_letter_code
_entity_poly.pdbx_strand_id
1 'polypeptide(L)'
;MAVNGTRTKLIRPGPSEIEHKSMRFLITDRPTDSHISSYIEELKKHDVKDVVRVCEPSYKVDELKRNGITVTDLVFEDGSYPPNDIVEEWLELLRKRFSTDPKSCVAVHCVAGLGRAPVLVAIALVELGMKYEDAVELIRHFDACSVHVDVDVINVDVFIFNELCMRYLNLCRKSLSTLSNLK
;
A
#
# COMPACT_ATOMS: atom_id res chain seq x y z
N MET A 1 29.66 20.80 30.37
CA MET A 1 28.56 19.87 30.65
C MET A 1 27.74 19.74 29.38
N ALA A 2 27.84 18.59 28.71
CA ALA A 2 27.12 18.30 27.48
C ALA A 2 25.76 17.69 27.81
N VAL A 3 24.71 18.07 27.08
CA VAL A 3 23.50 17.25 26.96
C VAL A 3 23.12 17.23 25.47
N ASN A 4 23.64 16.22 24.76
CA ASN A 4 23.22 15.88 23.41
C ASN A 4 21.83 15.25 23.47
N GLY A 5 20.82 15.95 22.94
CA GLY A 5 19.48 15.41 22.76
C GLY A 5 19.44 14.48 21.55
N THR A 6 19.88 13.23 21.70
CA THR A 6 19.62 12.18 20.72
C THR A 6 18.13 11.89 20.67
N ARG A 7 17.44 12.33 19.61
CA ARG A 7 16.10 11.84 19.25
C ARG A 7 16.21 10.34 19.00
N THR A 8 15.84 9.54 19.98
CA THR A 8 15.69 8.09 19.85
C THR A 8 14.59 7.83 18.82
N LYS A 9 14.98 7.33 17.64
CA LYS A 9 14.08 6.65 16.71
C LYS A 9 13.35 5.58 17.51
N LEU A 10 12.02 5.72 17.65
CA LEU A 10 11.16 4.67 18.17
C LEU A 10 11.41 3.42 17.32
N ILE A 11 11.98 2.40 17.96
CA ILE A 11 12.31 1.13 17.33
C ILE A 11 10.99 0.45 16.97
N ARG A 12 10.60 0.51 15.70
CA ARG A 12 9.48 -0.26 15.14
C ARG A 12 9.89 -1.74 15.18
N PRO A 13 9.10 -2.65 15.77
CA PRO A 13 9.44 -4.06 15.76
C PRO A 13 9.24 -4.62 14.35
N GLY A 14 10.34 -4.95 13.68
CA GLY A 14 10.36 -5.68 12.41
C GLY A 14 10.28 -4.81 11.14
N PRO A 15 10.83 -5.31 10.02
CA PRO A 15 10.92 -4.56 8.76
C PRO A 15 9.52 -4.11 8.31
N SER A 16 9.39 -2.87 7.83
CA SER A 16 8.15 -2.39 7.18
C SER A 16 7.96 -2.98 5.79
N GLU A 17 8.45 -4.21 5.58
CA GLU A 17 8.28 -4.99 4.36
C GLU A 17 7.26 -6.08 4.63
N ILE A 18 6.24 -6.15 3.79
CA ILE A 18 5.17 -7.13 3.84
C ILE A 18 5.31 -7.98 2.59
N GLU A 19 5.59 -9.27 2.77
CA GLU A 19 5.64 -10.24 1.70
C GLU A 19 4.47 -11.21 1.82
N HIS A 20 3.69 -11.32 0.73
CA HIS A 20 2.62 -12.30 0.64
C HIS A 20 2.58 -12.89 -0.76
N LYS A 21 2.72 -14.22 -0.83
CA LYS A 21 2.81 -15.00 -2.08
C LYS A 21 3.98 -14.53 -2.97
N SER A 22 3.67 -13.73 -3.98
CA SER A 22 4.63 -13.21 -4.97
C SER A 22 4.62 -11.69 -5.02
N MET A 23 4.03 -11.04 -4.01
CA MET A 23 3.99 -9.59 -3.90
C MET A 23 4.73 -9.13 -2.65
N ARG A 24 5.56 -8.10 -2.83
CA ARG A 24 6.35 -7.48 -1.77
C ARG A 24 6.02 -5.99 -1.70
N PHE A 25 5.67 -5.54 -0.51
CA PHE A 25 5.29 -4.16 -0.24
C PHE A 25 6.23 -3.56 0.80
N LEU A 26 6.62 -2.29 0.62
CA LEU A 26 7.45 -1.57 1.57
C LEU A 26 6.70 -0.33 2.08
N ILE A 27 6.29 -0.33 3.33
CA ILE A 27 5.70 0.85 3.97
C ILE A 27 6.84 1.75 4.44
N THR A 28 6.86 3.00 3.97
CA THR A 28 7.92 3.95 4.33
C THR A 28 7.36 5.26 4.86
N ASP A 29 8.22 6.01 5.54
CA ASP A 29 7.94 7.38 5.93
C ASP A 29 8.10 8.33 4.74
N ARG A 30 7.43 9.48 4.81
CA ARG A 30 7.55 10.52 3.79
C ARG A 30 8.99 11.04 3.71
N PRO A 31 9.66 10.99 2.54
CA PRO A 31 10.96 11.60 2.39
C PRO A 31 10.86 13.13 2.32
N THR A 32 12.01 13.77 2.45
CA THR A 32 12.17 15.22 2.22
C THR A 32 13.22 15.41 1.12
N ASP A 33 13.15 16.52 0.38
CA ASP A 33 14.12 16.80 -0.70
C ASP A 33 15.58 16.76 -0.19
N SER A 34 15.82 17.14 1.07
CA SER A 34 17.16 17.10 1.68
C SER A 34 17.72 15.70 1.94
N HIS A 35 16.86 14.68 2.07
CA HIS A 35 17.25 13.30 2.38
C HIS A 35 16.81 12.30 1.30
N ILE A 36 16.45 12.79 0.11
CA ILE A 36 15.93 11.95 -0.97
C ILE A 36 16.95 10.92 -1.46
N SER A 37 18.24 11.26 -1.45
CA SER A 37 19.29 10.32 -1.89
C SER A 37 19.42 9.12 -0.95
N SER A 38 19.37 9.34 0.37
CA SER A 38 19.33 8.25 1.36
C SER A 38 18.05 7.43 1.26
N TYR A 39 16.92 8.07 0.95
CA TYR A 39 15.67 7.35 0.69
C TYR A 39 15.78 6.44 -0.54
N ILE A 40 16.38 6.93 -1.63
CA ILE A 40 16.62 6.14 -2.85
C ILE A 40 17.54 4.94 -2.58
N GLU A 41 18.57 5.10 -1.76
CA GLU A 41 19.44 3.99 -1.35
C GLU A 41 18.66 2.90 -0.60
N GLU A 42 17.77 3.29 0.31
CA GLU A 42 16.92 2.34 1.03
C GLU A 42 15.95 1.64 0.06
N LEU A 43 15.31 2.38 -0.85
CA LEU A 43 14.42 1.80 -1.86
C LEU A 43 15.15 0.77 -2.75
N LYS A 44 16.40 1.07 -3.15
CA LYS A 44 17.22 0.15 -3.94
C LYS A 44 17.58 -1.13 -3.18
N LYS A 45 17.83 -1.03 -1.88
CA LYS A 45 18.15 -2.18 -1.01
C LYS A 45 17.00 -3.19 -0.97
N HIS A 46 15.76 -2.72 -1.03
CA HIS A 46 14.55 -3.55 -1.06
C HIS A 46 14.07 -3.89 -2.49
N ASP A 47 14.83 -3.50 -3.52
CA ASP A 47 14.48 -3.66 -4.93
C ASP A 47 13.12 -3.04 -5.31
N VAL A 48 12.85 -1.86 -4.76
CA VAL A 48 11.63 -1.11 -5.04
C VAL A 48 11.69 -0.54 -6.46
N LYS A 49 10.61 -0.75 -7.24
CA LYS A 49 10.46 -0.23 -8.61
C LYS A 49 9.38 0.84 -8.73
N ASP A 50 8.39 0.82 -7.84
CA ASP A 50 7.35 1.84 -7.77
C ASP A 50 7.21 2.38 -6.36
N VAL A 51 6.99 3.68 -6.26
CA VAL A 51 6.61 4.37 -5.04
C VAL A 51 5.22 4.93 -5.23
N VAL A 52 4.29 4.55 -4.36
CA VAL A 52 2.92 5.07 -4.33
C VAL A 52 2.77 6.07 -3.21
N ARG A 53 2.36 7.29 -3.57
CA ARG A 53 2.09 8.38 -2.63
C ARG A 53 0.59 8.47 -2.42
N VAL A 54 0.13 8.26 -1.19
CA VAL A 54 -1.30 8.35 -0.85
C VAL A 54 -1.70 9.70 -0.26
N CYS A 55 -0.73 10.60 -0.12
CA CYS A 55 -0.90 11.97 0.37
C CYS A 55 -0.44 12.98 -0.67
N GLU A 56 -0.71 14.26 -0.41
CA GLU A 56 -0.34 15.35 -1.30
C GLU A 56 1.17 15.34 -1.62
N PRO A 57 1.56 15.60 -2.88
CA PRO A 57 2.95 15.68 -3.28
C PRO A 57 3.73 16.72 -2.46
N SER A 58 4.83 16.29 -1.83
CA SER A 58 5.64 17.16 -0.97
C SER A 58 7.13 17.21 -1.33
N TYR A 59 7.56 16.46 -2.34
CA TYR A 59 8.96 16.35 -2.77
C TYR A 59 9.06 16.08 -4.27
N LYS A 60 10.23 16.36 -4.86
CA LYS A 60 10.47 16.19 -6.30
C LYS A 60 10.74 14.72 -6.63
N VAL A 61 10.10 14.23 -7.68
CA VAL A 61 10.21 12.83 -8.13
C VAL A 61 11.30 12.61 -9.19
N ASP A 62 11.96 13.68 -9.64
CA ASP A 62 12.94 13.62 -10.74
C ASP A 62 14.14 12.73 -10.40
N GLU A 63 14.59 12.75 -9.14
CA GLU A 63 15.70 11.91 -8.70
C GLU A 63 15.30 10.44 -8.60
N LEU A 64 14.09 10.14 -8.16
CA LEU A 64 13.55 8.78 -8.14
C LEU A 64 13.42 8.21 -9.56
N LYS A 65 12.84 8.99 -10.47
CA LYS A 65 12.70 8.61 -11.89
C LYS A 65 14.04 8.37 -12.56
N ARG A 66 15.05 9.22 -12.31
CA ARG A 66 16.42 9.03 -12.81
C ARG A 66 17.07 7.75 -12.28
N ASN A 67 16.64 7.25 -11.14
CA ASN A 67 17.11 6.00 -10.54
C ASN A 67 16.25 4.78 -10.93
N GLY A 68 15.35 4.93 -11.91
CA GLY A 68 14.49 3.84 -12.40
C GLY A 68 13.32 3.51 -11.49
N ILE A 69 12.95 4.42 -10.58
CA ILE A 69 11.83 4.27 -9.67
C ILE A 69 10.67 5.12 -10.19
N THR A 70 9.55 4.48 -10.52
CA THR A 70 8.32 5.17 -10.93
C THR A 70 7.60 5.68 -9.69
N VAL A 71 6.98 6.85 -9.78
CA VAL A 71 6.17 7.40 -8.70
C VAL A 71 4.74 7.59 -9.19
N THR A 72 3.77 7.05 -8.44
CA THR A 72 2.33 7.15 -8.73
C THR A 72 1.63 7.84 -7.56
N ASP A 73 0.71 8.75 -7.87
CA ASP A 73 -0.01 9.55 -6.89
C ASP A 73 -1.44 9.04 -6.77
N LEU A 74 -1.75 8.38 -5.66
CA LEU A 74 -3.06 7.84 -5.34
C LEU A 74 -3.65 8.57 -4.13
N VAL A 75 -3.87 9.88 -4.28
CA VAL A 75 -4.22 10.78 -3.19
C VAL A 75 -5.70 10.64 -2.81
N PHE A 76 -5.97 10.42 -1.52
CA PHE A 76 -7.33 10.43 -0.95
C PHE A 76 -7.35 11.06 0.44
N GLU A 77 -8.55 11.46 0.91
CA GLU A 77 -8.75 12.26 2.13
C GLU A 77 -8.32 11.52 3.41
N ASP A 78 -7.88 12.27 4.43
CA ASP A 78 -7.50 11.69 5.72
C ASP A 78 -8.71 11.19 6.50
N GLY A 79 -8.60 10.02 7.12
CA GLY A 79 -9.70 9.43 7.88
C GLY A 79 -10.85 8.90 7.03
N SER A 80 -10.73 8.92 5.69
CA SER A 80 -11.67 8.29 4.78
C SER A 80 -11.13 6.97 4.22
N TYR A 81 -12.03 6.14 3.69
CA TYR A 81 -11.65 4.98 2.88
C TYR A 81 -11.17 5.42 1.49
N PRO A 82 -10.29 4.65 0.82
CA PRO A 82 -9.90 4.95 -0.55
C PRO A 82 -11.11 4.79 -1.48
N PRO A 83 -11.36 5.73 -2.41
CA PRO A 83 -12.45 5.62 -3.36
C PRO A 83 -12.17 4.51 -4.39
N ASN A 84 -13.22 4.00 -5.04
CA ASN A 84 -13.13 2.80 -5.89
C ASN A 84 -12.17 2.97 -7.08
N ASP A 85 -12.10 4.15 -7.66
CA ASP A 85 -11.17 4.50 -8.73
C ASP A 85 -9.70 4.37 -8.28
N ILE A 86 -9.39 4.86 -7.07
CA ILE A 86 -8.06 4.71 -6.47
C ILE A 86 -7.73 3.25 -6.17
N VAL A 87 -8.72 2.46 -5.71
CA VAL A 87 -8.54 1.02 -5.47
C VAL A 87 -8.28 0.27 -6.78
N GLU A 88 -9.04 0.56 -7.83
CA GLU A 88 -8.85 -0.04 -9.14
C GLU A 88 -7.47 0.30 -9.72
N GLU A 89 -7.07 1.58 -9.69
CA GLU A 89 -5.76 2.02 -10.17
C GLU A 89 -4.61 1.38 -9.38
N TRP A 90 -4.75 1.26 -8.05
CA TRP A 90 -3.80 0.54 -7.20
C TRP A 90 -3.65 -0.92 -7.63
N LEU A 91 -4.76 -1.66 -7.75
CA LEU A 91 -4.72 -3.07 -8.12
C LEU A 91 -4.18 -3.29 -9.54
N GLU A 92 -4.50 -2.41 -10.48
CA GLU A 92 -3.95 -2.44 -11.85
C GLU A 92 -2.43 -2.22 -11.85
N LEU A 93 -1.93 -1.25 -11.06
CA LEU A 93 -0.50 -1.01 -10.89
C LEU A 93 0.21 -2.27 -10.39
N LEU A 94 -0.35 -2.93 -9.36
CA LEU A 94 0.23 -4.15 -8.82
C LEU A 94 0.23 -5.30 -9.83
N ARG A 95 -0.89 -5.53 -10.51
CA ARG A 95 -1.00 -6.58 -11.54
C ARG A 95 0.03 -6.36 -12.63
N LYS A 96 0.17 -5.13 -13.13
CA LYS A 96 1.16 -4.78 -14.15
C LYS A 96 2.59 -4.98 -13.65
N ARG A 97 2.90 -4.51 -12.44
CA ARG A 97 4.25 -4.58 -11.89
C ARG A 97 4.68 -6.01 -11.61
N PHE A 98 3.90 -6.76 -10.84
CA PHE A 98 4.24 -8.14 -10.47
C PHE A 98 4.08 -9.13 -11.63
N SER A 99 3.29 -8.81 -12.67
CA SER A 99 3.31 -9.58 -13.92
C SER A 99 4.61 -9.37 -14.72
N THR A 100 5.24 -8.20 -14.61
CA THR A 100 6.48 -7.88 -15.34
C THR A 100 7.71 -8.35 -14.56
N ASP A 101 7.70 -8.12 -13.24
CA ASP A 101 8.78 -8.47 -12.32
C ASP A 101 8.19 -9.01 -11.00
N PRO A 102 8.00 -10.34 -10.89
CA PRO A 102 7.45 -10.97 -9.69
C PRO A 102 8.35 -10.84 -8.46
N LYS A 103 9.61 -10.44 -8.63
CA LYS A 103 10.55 -10.23 -7.54
C LYS A 103 10.65 -8.77 -7.14
N SER A 104 10.02 -7.83 -7.86
CA SER A 104 10.07 -6.42 -7.51
C SER A 104 9.39 -6.11 -6.17
N CYS A 105 9.61 -4.92 -5.64
CA CYS A 105 8.91 -4.39 -4.48
C CYS A 105 8.18 -3.09 -4.82
N VAL A 106 7.02 -2.88 -4.20
CA VAL A 106 6.24 -1.63 -4.33
C VAL A 106 6.24 -0.92 -2.98
N ALA A 107 6.80 0.28 -2.94
CA ALA A 107 6.77 1.10 -1.74
C ALA A 107 5.50 1.94 -1.67
N VAL A 108 4.93 2.09 -0.48
CA VAL A 108 3.77 2.95 -0.22
C VAL A 108 4.09 3.87 0.94
N HIS A 109 3.81 5.16 0.80
CA HIS A 109 3.96 6.11 1.89
C HIS A 109 2.82 7.13 1.94
N CYS A 110 2.53 7.59 3.16
CA CYS A 110 1.67 8.74 3.46
C CYS A 110 2.56 9.86 4.05
N VAL A 111 2.24 10.36 5.24
CA VAL A 111 3.02 11.38 5.98
C VAL A 111 3.94 10.75 7.02
N ALA A 112 3.39 9.95 7.94
CA ALA A 112 4.13 9.23 8.99
C ALA A 112 4.22 7.71 8.73
N GLY A 113 3.79 7.25 7.55
CA GLY A 113 3.66 5.83 7.23
C GLY A 113 2.54 5.11 7.99
N LEU A 114 1.62 5.85 8.63
CA LEU A 114 0.56 5.33 9.50
C LEU A 114 -0.82 5.64 8.89
N GLY A 115 -1.78 4.71 8.99
CA GLY A 115 -3.16 4.86 8.54
C GLY A 115 -3.40 4.54 7.05
N ARG A 116 -3.18 5.49 6.13
CA ARG A 116 -3.60 5.35 4.72
C ARG A 116 -2.83 4.30 3.91
N ALA A 117 -1.52 4.22 4.13
CA ALA A 117 -0.65 3.31 3.39
C ALA A 117 -0.91 1.82 3.75
N PRO A 118 -1.02 1.44 5.04
CA PRO A 118 -1.41 0.08 5.42
C PRO A 118 -2.74 -0.39 4.82
N VAL A 119 -3.73 0.49 4.70
CA VAL A 119 -5.06 0.16 4.15
C VAL A 119 -4.98 -0.33 2.70
N LEU A 120 -4.23 0.37 1.83
CA LEU A 120 -4.04 -0.08 0.43
C LEU A 120 -3.31 -1.43 0.36
N VAL A 121 -2.30 -1.63 1.22
CA VAL A 121 -1.59 -2.90 1.27
C VAL A 121 -2.54 -4.03 1.70
N ALA A 122 -3.40 -3.81 2.69
CA ALA A 122 -4.37 -4.82 3.09
C ALA A 122 -5.38 -5.18 2.01
N ILE A 123 -5.87 -4.19 1.24
CA ILE A 123 -6.73 -4.46 0.08
C ILE A 123 -6.02 -5.37 -0.91
N ALA A 124 -4.73 -5.13 -1.18
CA ALA A 124 -3.94 -6.00 -2.05
C ALA A 124 -3.77 -7.42 -1.48
N LEU A 125 -3.54 -7.55 -0.17
CA LEU A 125 -3.43 -8.86 0.49
C LEU A 125 -4.73 -9.67 0.39
N VAL A 126 -5.87 -9.03 0.58
CA VAL A 126 -7.16 -9.72 0.48
C VAL A 126 -7.48 -10.09 -0.98
N GLU A 127 -7.14 -9.22 -1.95
CA GLU A 127 -7.22 -9.56 -3.38
C GLU A 127 -6.34 -10.76 -3.75
N LEU A 128 -5.20 -10.91 -3.07
CA LEU A 128 -4.34 -12.09 -3.20
C LEU A 128 -4.93 -13.34 -2.52
N GLY A 129 -6.06 -13.24 -1.81
CA GLY A 129 -6.71 -14.35 -1.12
C GLY A 129 -6.28 -14.52 0.34
N MET A 130 -5.66 -13.52 0.96
CA MET A 130 -5.55 -13.45 2.43
C MET A 130 -6.95 -13.26 3.02
N LYS A 131 -7.22 -13.87 4.17
CA LYS A 131 -8.46 -13.61 4.89
C LYS A 131 -8.47 -12.17 5.43
N TYR A 132 -9.65 -11.57 5.48
CA TYR A 132 -9.76 -10.18 5.95
C TYR A 132 -9.35 -10.07 7.43
N GLU A 133 -9.61 -11.09 8.25
CA GLU A 133 -9.17 -11.12 9.65
C GLU A 133 -7.65 -11.05 9.77
N ASP A 134 -6.93 -11.85 8.97
CA ASP A 134 -5.47 -11.88 8.94
C ASP A 134 -4.89 -10.56 8.41
N ALA A 135 -5.53 -9.96 7.40
CA ALA A 135 -5.11 -8.67 6.85
C ALA A 135 -5.28 -7.53 7.87
N VAL A 136 -6.37 -7.56 8.64
CA VAL A 136 -6.64 -6.59 9.72
C VAL A 136 -5.66 -6.77 10.88
N GLU A 137 -5.37 -8.01 11.27
CA GLU A 137 -4.37 -8.30 12.29
C GLU A 137 -2.98 -7.81 11.87
N LEU A 138 -2.63 -8.00 10.60
CA LEU A 138 -1.39 -7.51 10.02
C LEU A 138 -1.30 -5.97 10.08
N ILE A 139 -2.35 -5.24 9.68
CA ILE A 139 -2.39 -3.76 9.83
C ILE A 139 -2.23 -3.35 11.30
N ARG A 140 -2.97 -4.01 12.22
CA ARG A 140 -2.90 -3.70 13.66
C ARG A 140 -1.50 -3.88 14.24
N HIS A 141 -0.72 -4.82 13.72
CA HIS A 141 0.67 -5.00 14.14
C HIS A 141 1.56 -3.81 13.73
N PHE A 142 1.28 -3.18 12.58
CA PHE A 142 1.99 -2.00 12.10
C PHE A 142 1.53 -0.70 12.79
N ASP A 143 0.25 -0.61 13.17
CA ASP A 143 -0.36 0.58 13.79
C ASP A 143 -0.40 0.54 15.34
N ALA A 144 0.15 -0.49 15.98
CA ALA A 144 0.12 -0.69 17.45
C ALA A 144 0.72 0.46 18.30
N CYS A 145 1.28 1.50 17.68
CA CYS A 145 1.80 2.67 18.39
C CYS A 145 0.85 3.87 18.44
N SER A 146 -0.23 3.96 17.64
CA SER A 146 -1.17 5.08 17.75
C SER A 146 -2.53 4.80 17.10
N VAL A 147 -3.57 5.25 17.82
CA VAL A 147 -4.99 5.39 17.48
C VAL A 147 -5.87 4.12 17.46
N HIS A 148 -6.97 4.20 18.21
CA HIS A 148 -8.21 3.51 17.91
C HIS A 148 -8.53 3.77 16.43
N VAL A 149 -8.19 2.83 15.55
CA VAL A 149 -9.04 2.59 14.40
C VAL A 149 -10.30 2.03 15.05
N ASP A 150 -11.33 2.85 15.19
CA ASP A 150 -12.63 2.34 15.64
C ASP A 150 -12.88 1.08 14.83
N VAL A 151 -13.10 -0.01 15.55
CA VAL A 151 -13.31 -1.33 14.94
C VAL A 151 -14.56 -1.29 14.04
N ASP A 152 -15.35 -0.23 14.16
CA ASP A 152 -16.49 0.13 13.33
C ASP A 152 -16.12 0.81 11.99
N VAL A 153 -14.89 1.31 11.82
CA VAL A 153 -14.36 1.76 10.51
C VAL A 153 -13.65 0.61 9.79
N ILE A 154 -13.31 -0.51 10.46
CA ILE A 154 -12.96 -1.78 9.80
C ILE A 154 -14.20 -2.68 9.64
N ASN A 155 -15.30 -2.36 10.34
CA ASN A 155 -16.62 -2.46 9.73
C ASN A 155 -16.79 -1.34 8.67
N VAL A 156 -15.81 -1.17 7.76
CA VAL A 156 -16.15 -0.96 6.35
C VAL A 156 -16.82 -2.24 5.91
N ASP A 157 -18.02 -2.42 6.43
CA ASP A 157 -19.12 -3.11 5.88
C ASP A 157 -18.69 -4.37 5.11
N VAL A 158 -19.10 -5.50 5.66
CA VAL A 158 -19.61 -6.61 4.87
C VAL A 158 -20.34 -6.10 3.61
N PHE A 159 -20.87 -4.87 3.56
CA PHE A 159 -21.34 -4.13 2.38
C PHE A 159 -20.30 -3.60 1.35
N ILE A 160 -19.11 -3.04 1.66
CA ILE A 160 -18.11 -2.72 0.59
C ILE A 160 -17.44 -3.99 0.13
N PHE A 161 -17.12 -4.90 1.06
CA PHE A 161 -16.60 -6.22 0.68
C PHE A 161 -17.67 -7.09 0.01
N ASN A 162 -18.97 -7.06 0.37
CA ASN A 162 -20.02 -7.73 -0.41
C ASN A 162 -20.37 -6.98 -1.69
N GLU A 163 -20.46 -5.66 -1.74
CA GLU A 163 -20.81 -4.97 -2.99
C GLU A 163 -19.67 -5.11 -3.99
N LEU A 164 -18.41 -4.96 -3.58
CA LEU A 164 -17.27 -5.22 -4.47
C LEU A 164 -17.14 -6.71 -4.75
N CYS A 165 -17.20 -7.63 -3.78
CA CYS A 165 -17.11 -9.08 -4.06
C CYS A 165 -18.30 -9.61 -4.86
N MET A 166 -19.54 -9.14 -4.63
CA MET A 166 -20.72 -9.51 -5.43
C MET A 166 -20.73 -8.81 -6.79
N ARG A 167 -20.24 -7.57 -6.93
CA ARG A 167 -20.05 -6.95 -8.26
C ARG A 167 -18.92 -7.64 -9.03
N TYR A 168 -17.83 -8.01 -8.39
CA TYR A 168 -16.70 -8.73 -9.00
C TYR A 168 -17.07 -10.18 -9.33
N LEU A 169 -17.83 -10.89 -8.47
CA LEU A 169 -18.43 -12.18 -8.77
C LEU A 169 -19.45 -12.08 -9.90
N ASN A 170 -20.28 -11.03 -9.97
CA ASN A 170 -21.21 -10.82 -11.08
C ASN A 170 -20.52 -10.40 -12.39
N LEU A 171 -19.39 -9.68 -12.33
CA LEU A 171 -18.53 -9.35 -13.48
C LEU A 171 -17.78 -10.60 -13.99
N CYS A 172 -17.24 -11.44 -13.10
CA CYS A 172 -16.67 -12.74 -13.44
C CYS A 172 -17.74 -13.69 -14.01
N ARG A 173 -18.97 -13.68 -13.49
CA ARG A 173 -20.08 -14.49 -14.01
C ARG A 173 -20.56 -14.00 -15.37
N LYS A 174 -20.54 -12.68 -15.64
CA LYS A 174 -20.79 -12.11 -16.98
C LYS A 174 -19.68 -12.44 -17.97
N SER A 175 -18.42 -12.43 -17.55
CA SER A 175 -17.29 -12.87 -18.39
C SER A 175 -17.38 -14.37 -18.73
N LEU A 176 -17.73 -15.22 -17.76
CA LEU A 176 -17.95 -16.65 -17.96
C LEU A 176 -19.21 -16.98 -18.77
N SER A 177 -20.31 -16.22 -18.63
CA SER A 177 -21.54 -16.43 -19.44
C SER A 177 -21.40 -15.99 -20.90
N THR A 178 -20.47 -15.06 -21.17
CA THR A 178 -20.15 -14.64 -22.54
C THR A 178 -19.25 -15.67 -23.23
N LEU A 179 -18.41 -16.37 -22.46
CA LEU A 179 -17.59 -17.50 -22.94
C LEU A 179 -18.39 -18.80 -23.11
N SER A 180 -19.49 -19.01 -22.38
CA SER A 180 -20.34 -20.22 -22.53
C SER A 180 -21.35 -20.15 -23.67
N ASN A 181 -21.55 -18.98 -24.30
CA ASN A 181 -22.40 -18.81 -25.49
C ASN A 181 -21.59 -18.75 -26.80
N LEU A 182 -20.29 -19.04 -26.75
CA LEU A 182 -19.40 -19.15 -27.92
C LEU A 182 -19.00 -20.62 -28.20
N LYS A 183 -19.91 -21.56 -27.94
CA LYS A 183 -19.85 -22.96 -28.39
C LYS A 183 -21.17 -23.37 -29.01
#